data_AF-A0AAW9V522-F1
#
_entry.id   AF-A0AAW9V522-F1
#
_cell.length_a   1.000
_cell.length_b   1.000
_cell.length_c   1.000
_cell.angle_alpha   90.00
_cell.angle_beta   90.00
_cell.angle_gamma   90.00
#
_symmetry.space_group_name_H-M   'P 1'
#
loop_
_entity.id
_entity.type
_entity.pdbx_description
1 polymer ?
#
loop_
_entity_poly.entity_id
_entity_poly.type
_entity_poly.pdbx_seq_one_letter_code
_entity_poly.pdbx_strand_id
1 'polypeptide(L)'
;MAWVTVRQATELTGKARSSLYRDMAKGRVSYRTEADGGRVVDTSELIRVYGELRQIETHERDGLRLSDETEKMASDALIAEIKALREEVAGLRQEMQAMRLLEHKPETAETPAGTSRRWWQWGKR
;
A
#
# COMPACT_ATOMS: atom_id res chain seq x y z
N MET A 1 26.51 14.88 3.67
CA MET A 1 27.25 13.60 3.61
C MET A 1 27.77 13.25 5.01
N ALA A 2 28.11 11.99 5.27
CA ALA A 2 28.45 11.50 6.61
C ALA A 2 29.85 10.88 6.64
N TRP A 3 30.59 11.09 7.74
CA TRP A 3 31.87 10.44 7.99
C TRP A 3 31.63 9.10 8.69
N VAL A 4 32.22 8.03 8.15
CA VAL A 4 32.09 6.68 8.68
C VAL A 4 33.45 6.07 8.96
N THR A 5 33.52 5.26 10.01
CA THR A 5 34.73 4.49 10.34
C THR A 5 35.05 3.46 9.27
N VAL A 6 36.30 2.98 9.23
CA VAL A 6 36.69 1.88 8.30
C VAL A 6 35.80 0.65 8.48
N ARG A 7 35.37 0.34 9.72
CA ARG A 7 34.45 -0.79 9.97
C ARG A 7 33.12 -0.58 9.26
N GLN A 8 32.47 0.55 9.49
CA GLN A 8 31.20 0.88 8.84
C GLN A 8 31.35 0.92 7.31
N ALA A 9 32.48 1.44 6.80
CA ALA A 9 32.76 1.44 5.37
C ALA A 9 32.84 0.01 4.80
N THR A 10 33.32 -0.98 5.55
CA THR A 10 33.32 -2.38 5.10
C THR A 10 31.91 -2.95 4.98
N GLU A 11 31.05 -2.59 5.91
CA GLU A 11 29.65 -3.03 5.94
C GLU A 11 28.88 -2.39 4.78
N LEU A 12 29.07 -1.08 4.57
CA LEU A 12 28.42 -0.30 3.51
C LEU A 12 28.89 -0.69 2.11
N THR A 13 30.18 -0.97 1.91
CA THR A 13 30.72 -1.26 0.56
C THR A 13 30.84 -2.76 0.27
N GLY A 14 30.80 -3.60 1.30
CA GLY A 14 31.14 -5.01 1.20
C GLY A 14 32.61 -5.32 0.93
N LYS A 15 33.49 -4.32 0.99
CA LYS A 15 34.92 -4.51 0.75
C LYS A 15 35.60 -4.91 2.05
N ALA A 16 36.56 -5.82 1.94
CA ALA A 16 37.44 -6.17 3.06
C ALA A 16 38.24 -4.94 3.55
N ARG A 17 38.51 -4.86 4.85
CA ARG A 17 39.31 -3.78 5.47
C ARG A 17 40.65 -3.56 4.76
N SER A 18 41.36 -4.63 4.41
CA SER A 18 42.65 -4.56 3.71
C SER A 18 42.55 -3.88 2.35
N SER A 19 41.45 -4.09 1.62
CA SER A 19 41.20 -3.40 0.34
C SER A 19 40.98 -1.91 0.56
N LEU A 20 40.18 -1.52 1.55
CA LEU A 20 39.98 -0.09 1.88
C LEU A 20 41.29 0.59 2.26
N TYR A 21 42.10 -0.01 3.14
CA TYR A 21 43.40 0.55 3.52
C TYR A 21 44.37 0.63 2.33
N ARG A 22 44.37 -0.36 1.44
CA ARG A 22 45.18 -0.32 0.22
C ARG A 22 44.73 0.80 -0.71
N ASP A 23 43.42 1.01 -0.86
CA ASP A 23 42.88 2.06 -1.72
C ASP A 23 43.14 3.45 -1.13
N MET A 24 43.11 3.60 0.20
CA MET A 24 43.57 4.80 0.91
C MET A 24 45.07 5.05 0.70
N ALA A 25 45.90 4.01 0.84
CA ALA A 25 47.35 4.12 0.65
C ALA A 25 47.71 4.49 -0.81
N LYS A 26 46.89 4.08 -1.78
CA LYS A 26 47.00 4.46 -3.19
C LYS A 26 46.38 5.83 -3.50
N GLY A 27 45.77 6.51 -2.54
CA GLY A 27 45.08 7.80 -2.74
C GLY A 27 43.78 7.70 -3.54
N ARG A 28 43.23 6.50 -3.73
CA ARG A 28 41.97 6.28 -4.47
C ARG A 28 40.76 6.76 -3.65
N VAL A 29 40.82 6.59 -2.33
CA VAL A 29 39.81 7.00 -1.35
C VAL A 29 40.44 8.02 -0.41
N SER A 30 39.87 9.22 -0.32
CA SER A 30 40.28 10.20 0.69
C SER A 30 39.75 9.82 2.06
N TYR A 31 40.54 10.06 3.11
CA TYR A 31 40.18 9.79 4.49
C TYR A 31 40.71 10.90 5.40
N ARG A 32 40.14 10.98 6.61
CA ARG A 32 40.64 11.80 7.71
C ARG A 32 41.10 10.90 8.86
N THR A 33 42.08 11.36 9.62
CA THR A 33 42.46 10.74 10.89
C THR A 33 41.77 11.48 12.04
N GLU A 34 41.09 10.76 12.91
CA GLU A 34 40.48 11.28 14.13
C GLU A 34 41.51 11.40 15.25
N ALA A 35 41.12 12.05 16.36
CA ALA A 35 42.02 12.30 17.48
C ALA A 35 42.55 11.02 18.15
N ASP A 36 41.82 9.91 18.03
CA ASP A 36 42.20 8.58 18.53
C ASP A 36 43.11 7.80 17.54
N GLY A 37 43.46 8.40 16.40
CA GLY A 37 44.24 7.77 15.33
C GLY A 37 43.40 6.91 14.37
N GLY A 38 42.09 6.79 14.60
CA GLY A 38 41.14 6.12 13.72
C GLY A 38 41.03 6.81 12.37
N ARG A 39 40.76 6.04 11.30
CA ARG A 39 40.49 6.59 9.98
C ARG A 39 39.00 6.62 9.71
N VAL A 40 38.52 7.77 9.23
CA VAL A 40 37.15 7.97 8.78
C VAL A 40 37.12 8.39 7.32
N VAL A 41 36.09 7.93 6.61
CA VAL A 41 35.87 8.17 5.18
C VAL A 41 34.49 8.77 5.01
N ASP A 42 34.35 9.75 4.12
CA ASP A 42 33.04 10.30 3.79
C ASP A 42 32.25 9.31 2.91
N THR A 43 30.94 9.17 3.13
CA THR A 43 30.09 8.29 2.32
C THR A 43 30.10 8.64 0.83
N SER A 44 30.34 9.89 0.47
CA SER A 44 30.53 10.34 -0.91
C SER A 44 31.75 9.75 -1.59
N GLU A 45 32.86 9.65 -0.86
CA GLU A 45 34.09 9.03 -1.36
C GLU A 45 33.88 7.54 -1.58
N LEU A 46 33.13 6.88 -0.69
CA LEU A 46 32.75 5.49 -0.87
C LEU A 46 31.87 5.30 -2.11
N ILE A 47 30.87 6.17 -2.30
CA ILE A 47 29.98 6.12 -3.47
C ILE A 47 30.75 6.38 -4.76
N ARG A 48 31.63 7.39 -4.76
CA ARG A 48 32.47 7.74 -5.92
C ARG A 48 33.37 6.58 -6.36
N VAL A 49 33.92 5.84 -5.39
CA VAL A 49 34.95 4.83 -5.67
C VAL A 49 34.37 3.43 -5.88
N TYR A 50 33.29 3.09 -5.17
CA TYR A 50 32.72 1.75 -5.11
C TYR A 50 31.28 1.65 -5.63
N GLY A 51 30.63 2.77 -5.90
CA GLY A 51 29.24 2.82 -6.35
C GLY A 51 28.25 2.82 -5.21
N GLU A 52 27.00 2.46 -5.51
CA GLU A 52 25.91 2.44 -4.55
C GLU A 52 26.25 1.59 -3.30
N LEU A 53 25.96 2.15 -2.12
CA LEU A 53 26.23 1.49 -0.85
C LEU A 53 25.15 0.46 -0.56
N ARG A 54 25.55 -0.64 0.09
CA ARG A 54 24.64 -1.68 0.57
C ARG A 54 23.69 -1.10 1.59
N GLN A 55 22.41 -1.42 1.45
CA GLN A 55 21.43 -1.20 2.51
C GLN A 55 21.75 -2.18 3.63
N ILE A 56 22.36 -1.66 4.71
CA ILE A 56 22.50 -2.43 5.94
C ILE A 56 21.13 -2.38 6.61
N GLU A 57 20.32 -3.41 6.38
CA GLU A 57 19.10 -3.64 7.14
C GLU A 57 19.49 -3.64 8.62
N THR A 58 19.14 -2.57 9.33
CA THR A 58 19.47 -2.40 10.74
C THR A 58 18.55 -3.32 11.53
N HIS A 59 18.89 -4.61 11.61
CA HIS A 59 18.17 -5.58 12.43
C HIS A 59 18.33 -5.34 13.94
N GLU A 60 19.05 -4.30 14.37
CA GLU A 60 19.21 -3.96 15.79
C GLU A 60 18.29 -2.81 16.24
N ARG A 61 17.10 -2.70 15.62
CA ARG A 61 15.90 -2.12 16.25
C ARG A 61 14.69 -3.04 16.16
N ASP A 62 14.90 -4.34 15.96
CA ASP A 62 13.85 -5.37 16.03
C ASP A 62 13.47 -5.77 17.47
N GLY A 63 13.74 -4.91 18.46
CA GLY A 63 13.05 -4.95 19.75
C GLY A 63 11.60 -4.45 19.68
N LEU A 64 11.16 -3.98 18.50
CA LEU A 64 9.80 -3.51 18.21
C LEU A 64 8.95 -4.53 17.43
N ARG A 65 9.33 -5.81 17.40
CA ARG A 65 8.47 -6.93 16.93
C ARG A 65 7.31 -7.26 17.89
N LEU A 66 6.77 -6.26 18.58
CA LEU A 66 5.44 -6.28 19.20
C LEU A 66 4.46 -5.35 18.45
N SER A 67 4.98 -4.49 17.56
CA SER A 67 4.17 -3.65 16.68
C SER A 67 3.59 -4.43 15.51
N ASP A 68 4.34 -5.36 14.91
CA ASP A 68 3.89 -6.08 13.70
C ASP A 68 2.67 -6.99 13.96
N GLU A 69 2.62 -7.73 15.08
CA GLU A 69 1.41 -8.52 15.44
C GLU A 69 0.22 -7.62 15.80
N THR A 70 0.44 -6.53 16.54
CA THR A 70 -0.63 -5.60 16.93
C THR A 70 -1.17 -4.84 15.72
N GLU A 71 -0.29 -4.42 14.81
CA GLU A 71 -0.62 -3.74 13.56
C GLU A 71 -1.31 -4.69 12.58
N LYS A 72 -0.89 -5.96 12.50
CA LYS A 72 -1.61 -6.98 11.73
C LYS A 72 -3.00 -7.24 12.28
N MET A 73 -3.14 -7.41 13.59
CA MET A 73 -4.46 -7.56 14.22
C MET A 73 -5.36 -6.33 14.01
N ALA A 74 -4.81 -5.12 14.13
CA ALA A 74 -5.54 -3.89 13.85
C ALA A 74 -5.93 -3.78 12.38
N SER A 75 -5.05 -4.19 11.47
CA SER A 75 -5.30 -4.21 10.03
C SER A 75 -6.38 -5.23 9.66
N ASP A 76 -6.34 -6.43 10.24
CA ASP A 76 -7.33 -7.49 10.02
C ASP A 76 -8.71 -7.08 10.54
N ALA A 77 -8.77 -6.45 11.72
CA ALA A 77 -10.00 -5.89 12.28
C ALA A 77 -10.59 -4.80 11.37
N LEU A 78 -9.73 -3.90 10.85
CA LEU A 78 -10.16 -2.84 9.93
C LEU A 78 -10.65 -3.43 8.58
N ILE A 79 -10.01 -4.47 8.07
CA ILE A 79 -10.44 -5.18 6.86
C ILE A 79 -11.78 -5.86 7.06
N ALA A 80 -12.02 -6.47 8.22
CA ALA A 80 -13.30 -7.08 8.56
C ALA A 80 -14.42 -6.03 8.62
N GLU A 81 -14.16 -4.88 9.25
CA GLU A 81 -15.10 -3.76 9.32
C GLU A 81 -15.45 -3.22 7.92
N ILE A 82 -14.45 -3.01 7.07
CA ILE A 82 -14.66 -2.56 5.69
C ILE A 82 -15.52 -3.58 4.90
N LYS A 83 -15.35 -4.88 5.13
CA LYS A 83 -16.17 -5.90 4.49
C LYS A 83 -17.62 -5.85 4.98
N ALA A 84 -17.84 -5.77 6.29
CA ALA A 84 -19.17 -5.65 6.88
C ALA A 84 -19.92 -4.41 6.35
N LEU A 85 -19.26 -3.25 6.35
CA LEU A 85 -19.85 -2.02 5.81
C LEU A 85 -20.16 -2.12 4.30
N ARG A 86 -19.32 -2.82 3.52
CA ARG A 86 -19.60 -3.07 2.10
C ARG A 86 -20.81 -3.96 1.89
N GLU A 87 -20.99 -4.97 2.74
CA GLU A 87 -22.16 -5.86 2.70
C GLU A 87 -23.44 -5.11 3.09
N GLU A 88 -23.41 -4.31 4.16
CA GLU A 88 -24.54 -3.45 4.54
C GLU A 88 -24.93 -2.48 3.42
N VAL A 89 -23.95 -1.80 2.82
CA VAL A 89 -24.19 -0.90 1.68
C VAL A 89 -24.78 -1.66 0.48
N ALA A 90 -24.31 -2.88 0.23
CA ALA A 90 -24.86 -3.71 -0.84
C ALA A 90 -26.33 -4.11 -0.55
N GLY A 91 -26.63 -4.50 0.68
CA GLY A 91 -27.99 -4.82 1.12
C GLY A 91 -28.95 -3.63 0.99
N LEU A 92 -28.56 -2.47 1.54
CA LEU A 92 -29.35 -1.23 1.42
C LEU A 92 -29.60 -0.84 -0.04
N ARG A 93 -28.60 -1.00 -0.92
CA ARG A 93 -28.77 -0.75 -2.36
C ARG A 93 -29.78 -1.70 -3.00
N GLN A 94 -29.77 -2.98 -2.62
CA GLN A 94 -30.75 -3.96 -3.10
C GLN A 94 -32.16 -3.63 -2.61
N GLU A 95 -32.32 -3.26 -1.34
CA GLU A 95 -33.61 -2.84 -0.78
C GLU A 95 -34.15 -1.59 -1.47
N MET A 96 -33.30 -0.58 -1.71
CA MET A 96 -33.67 0.60 -2.49
C MET A 96 -34.11 0.24 -3.91
N GLN A 97 -33.43 -0.69 -4.57
CA GLN A 97 -33.83 -1.16 -5.91
C GLN A 97 -35.17 -1.90 -5.87
N ALA A 98 -35.39 -2.76 -4.87
CA ALA A 98 -36.65 -3.48 -4.69
C ALA A 98 -37.81 -2.51 -4.42
N MET A 99 -37.62 -1.51 -3.57
CA MET A 99 -38.63 -0.47 -3.33
C MET A 99 -38.96 0.32 -4.61
N ARG A 100 -37.94 0.72 -5.39
CA ARG A 100 -38.15 1.39 -6.69
C ARG A 100 -38.94 0.52 -7.69
N LEU A 101 -38.76 -0.80 -7.65
CA LEU A 101 -39.53 -1.73 -8.49
C LEU A 101 -40.99 -1.84 -8.03
N LEU A 102 -41.26 -1.78 -6.72
CA LEU A 102 -42.62 -1.79 -6.15
C LEU A 102 -43.37 -0.48 -6.43
N GLU A 103 -42.68 0.67 -6.42
CA GLU A 103 -43.22 1.96 -6.83
C GLU A 103 -43.64 1.97 -8.31
N HIS A 104 -42.99 1.15 -9.15
CA HIS A 104 -43.35 0.94 -10.54
C HIS A 104 -44.54 -0.02 -10.70
N LYS A 105 -45.58 0.12 -9.88
CA LYS A 105 -46.89 -0.48 -10.15
C LYS A 105 -47.54 0.32 -11.28
N PRO A 106 -47.81 -0.28 -12.46
CA PRO A 106 -48.31 0.46 -13.60
C PRO A 106 -49.70 1.01 -13.29
N GLU A 107 -49.86 2.32 -13.44
CA GLU A 107 -51.16 2.92 -13.75
C GLU A 107 -51.73 2.17 -14.95
N THR A 108 -52.67 1.27 -14.68
CA THR A 108 -53.48 0.63 -15.71
C THR A 108 -54.84 1.29 -15.65
N ALA A 109 -55.00 2.32 -16.48
CA ALA A 109 -56.22 2.86 -17.10
C ALA A 109 -55.91 4.35 -17.42
N GLU A 110 -56.11 4.90 -18.61
CA GLU A 110 -57.36 4.88 -19.37
C GLU A 110 -57.18 4.97 -20.91
N THR A 111 -58.00 4.14 -21.60
CA THR A 111 -58.64 4.27 -22.93
C THR A 111 -57.85 4.52 -24.24
N PRO A 112 -57.91 3.57 -25.22
CA PRO A 112 -57.99 3.96 -26.63
C PRO A 112 -59.39 4.52 -26.90
N ALA A 113 -59.45 5.73 -27.44
CA ALA A 113 -60.67 6.30 -28.03
C ALA A 113 -61.13 5.38 -29.17
N GLY A 114 -62.32 4.79 -29.05
CA GLY A 114 -62.85 3.96 -30.14
C GLY A 114 -64.08 3.13 -29.81
N THR A 115 -65.23 3.80 -29.64
CA THR A 115 -66.59 3.28 -29.87
C THR A 115 -67.06 2.04 -29.08
N SER A 116 -67.98 2.31 -28.16
CA SER A 116 -68.98 1.38 -27.63
C SER A 116 -69.62 0.52 -28.73
N ARG A 117 -69.41 -0.80 -28.67
CA ARG A 117 -70.33 -1.77 -29.28
C ARG A 117 -70.74 -2.82 -28.25
N ARG A 118 -71.98 -2.62 -27.81
CA ARG A 118 -72.80 -3.40 -26.88
C ARG A 118 -72.75 -4.90 -27.20
N TRP A 119 -72.18 -5.70 -26.29
CA TRP A 119 -72.00 -7.16 -26.42
C TRP A 119 -73.18 -8.00 -25.87
N TRP A 120 -74.29 -7.35 -25.51
CA TRP A 120 -75.50 -8.00 -24.94
C TRP A 120 -76.70 -8.01 -25.88
N GLN A 121 -76.50 -7.77 -27.17
CA GLN A 121 -77.55 -7.91 -28.18
C GLN A 121 -77.14 -9.12 -29.01
N TRP A 122 -77.79 -10.26 -28.77
CA TRP A 122 -78.17 -11.30 -29.75
C TRP A 122 -78.91 -12.37 -28.93
N GLY A 123 -80.17 -12.06 -28.64
CA GLY A 123 -81.12 -13.03 -28.13
C GLY A 123 -81.64 -13.91 -29.26
N LYS A 124 -81.83 -15.19 -28.94
CA LYS A 124 -83.07 -15.94 -29.21
C LYS A 124 -83.82 -15.55 -30.50
N ARG A 125 -83.66 -16.33 -31.56
CA ARG A 125 -84.67 -17.25 -32.13
C ARG A 125 -84.16 -17.85 -33.42
#